data_AF-A0A661J9R5-F1
#
_entry.id   AF-A0A661J9R5-F1
#
_cell.length_a   1.000
_cell.length_b   1.000
_cell.length_c   1.000
_cell.angle_alpha   90.00
_cell.angle_beta   90.00
_cell.angle_gamma   90.00
#
_symmetry.space_group_name_H-M   'P 1'
#
loop_
_entity.id
_entity.type
_entity.pdbx_description
1 polymer ?
#
loop_
_entity_poly.entity_id
_entity_poly.type
_entity_poly.pdbx_seq_one_letter_code
_entity_poly.pdbx_strand_id
1 'polypeptide(L)'
;METFDEIYILNLHGSLRIGEKTPEGGKDENVFDIQQGVAIAIYVKLEKGLKEKRVYYADVWGLGKEKYKYLFENDVESVRWEKIEPKEPYYFFVPKISRVSRSVKIIKNPKGDTSSRLNVEEVNPNGYYRLSPNKN
;
A
#
# COMPACT_ATOMS: atom_id res chain seq x y z
N MET A 1 -2.77 7.89 -17.09
CA MET A 1 -3.12 6.50 -17.47
C MET A 1 -3.64 6.48 -18.91
N GLU A 2 -2.78 6.74 -19.89
CA GLU A 2 -3.25 7.01 -21.27
C GLU A 2 -2.75 5.97 -22.28
N THR A 3 -1.68 5.24 -21.96
CA THR A 3 -0.99 4.35 -22.90
C THR A 3 -1.49 2.90 -22.86
N PHE A 4 -1.71 2.37 -21.67
CA PHE A 4 -2.08 0.97 -21.45
C PHE A 4 -3.54 0.88 -21.03
N ASP A 5 -4.20 -0.17 -21.49
CA ASP A 5 -5.60 -0.46 -21.22
C ASP A 5 -5.79 -1.10 -19.85
N GLU A 6 -4.89 -2.00 -19.50
CA GLU A 6 -4.91 -2.70 -18.22
C GLU A 6 -3.49 -2.72 -17.64
N ILE A 7 -3.41 -2.53 -16.32
CA ILE A 7 -2.17 -2.57 -15.55
C ILE A 7 -2.39 -3.51 -14.38
N TYR A 8 -1.52 -4.49 -14.22
CA TYR A 8 -1.54 -5.43 -13.10
C TYR A 8 -0.25 -5.29 -12.31
N ILE A 9 -0.37 -5.03 -11.00
CA ILE A 9 0.75 -4.84 -10.09
C ILE A 9 0.66 -5.89 -8.99
N LEU A 10 1.54 -6.89 -9.03
CA LEU A 10 1.69 -7.87 -7.97
C LEU A 10 2.88 -7.47 -7.11
N ASN A 11 2.61 -6.89 -5.94
CA ASN A 11 3.65 -6.48 -5.01
C ASN A 11 4.14 -7.68 -4.20
N LEU A 12 5.43 -8.01 -4.32
CA LEU A 12 6.06 -9.11 -3.60
C LEU A 12 6.77 -8.64 -2.34
N HIS A 13 6.74 -7.35 -2.01
CA HIS A 13 7.31 -6.78 -0.79
C HIS A 13 8.77 -7.19 -0.56
N GLY A 14 9.16 -7.47 0.68
CA GLY A 14 10.50 -7.92 1.05
C GLY A 14 11.53 -6.80 1.17
N SER A 15 11.12 -5.56 1.44
CA SER A 15 12.04 -4.44 1.58
C SER A 15 12.70 -4.40 2.96
N LEU A 16 13.93 -4.92 3.05
CA LEU A 16 14.74 -4.86 4.26
C LEU A 16 15.11 -3.42 4.64
N ARG A 17 15.24 -2.51 3.66
CA ARG A 17 15.64 -1.11 3.90
C ARG A 17 14.67 -0.34 4.79
N ILE A 18 13.37 -0.65 4.69
CA ILE A 18 12.32 -0.02 5.50
C ILE A 18 11.86 -0.92 6.66
N GLY A 19 12.48 -2.10 6.83
CA GLY A 19 12.10 -3.08 7.83
C GLY A 19 10.69 -3.61 7.63
N GLU A 20 10.32 -3.88 6.39
CA GLU A 20 8.98 -4.35 6.02
C GLU A 20 8.64 -5.68 6.73
N LYS A 21 7.36 -5.83 7.10
CA LYS A 21 6.81 -6.98 7.81
C LYS A 21 5.45 -7.32 7.20
N THR A 22 5.00 -8.56 7.40
CA THR A 22 3.65 -8.94 6.97
C THR A 22 2.59 -8.10 7.72
N PRO A 23 1.35 -8.01 7.22
CA PRO A 23 0.27 -7.28 7.91
C PRO A 23 0.05 -7.74 9.35
N GLU A 24 0.34 -9.01 9.65
CA GLU A 24 0.25 -9.64 10.97
C GLU A 24 1.51 -9.39 11.83
N GLY A 25 2.51 -8.66 11.31
CA GLY A 25 3.78 -8.36 11.98
C GLY A 25 4.82 -9.46 11.85
N GLY A 26 4.58 -10.46 11.01
CA GLY A 26 5.49 -11.57 10.73
C GLY A 26 6.72 -11.17 9.89
N LYS A 27 7.61 -12.14 9.67
CA LYS A 27 8.76 -11.95 8.78
C LYS A 27 8.28 -11.88 7.34
N ASP A 28 8.73 -10.87 6.63
CA ASP A 28 8.53 -10.74 5.19
C ASP A 28 9.90 -10.75 4.49
N GLU A 29 10.08 -11.69 3.57
CA GLU A 29 11.35 -11.91 2.90
C GLU A 29 11.27 -11.52 1.43
N ASN A 30 12.37 -11.00 0.90
CA ASN A 30 12.50 -10.80 -0.52
C ASN A 30 12.60 -12.14 -1.26
N VAL A 31 12.11 -12.18 -2.50
CA VAL A 31 12.28 -13.35 -3.37
C VAL A 31 13.70 -13.45 -3.94
N PHE A 32 14.44 -12.34 -4.01
CA PHE A 32 15.84 -12.30 -4.41
C PHE A 32 16.74 -11.96 -3.21
N ASP A 33 18.03 -12.26 -3.32
CA ASP A 33 19.04 -11.91 -2.30
C ASP A 33 19.42 -10.40 -2.36
N ILE A 34 18.42 -9.51 -2.30
CA ILE A 34 18.57 -8.06 -2.34
C ILE A 34 17.78 -7.37 -1.20
N GLN A 35 18.14 -6.13 -0.88
CA GLN A 35 17.51 -5.38 0.22
C GLN A 35 16.25 -4.60 -0.18
N GLN A 36 16.08 -4.30 -1.47
CA GLN A 36 14.98 -3.50 -1.98
C GLN A 36 13.79 -4.40 -2.30
N GLY A 37 12.59 -4.02 -1.86
CA GLY A 37 11.36 -4.76 -2.18
C GLY A 37 11.08 -4.82 -3.68
N VAL A 38 10.32 -5.83 -4.11
CA VAL A 38 10.09 -6.14 -5.53
C VAL A 38 8.60 -6.26 -5.83
N ALA A 39 8.23 -5.89 -7.06
CA ALA A 39 6.90 -6.15 -7.61
C ALA A 39 7.02 -6.66 -9.05
N ILE A 40 6.02 -7.40 -9.51
CA ILE A 40 5.82 -7.77 -10.91
C ILE A 40 4.76 -6.82 -11.49
N ALA A 41 5.07 -6.17 -12.60
CA ALA A 41 4.16 -5.25 -13.28
C ALA A 41 3.90 -5.73 -14.71
N ILE A 42 2.62 -5.91 -15.07
CA ILE A 42 2.18 -6.30 -16.41
C ILE A 42 1.36 -5.15 -16.99
N TYR A 43 1.77 -4.68 -18.16
CA TYR A 43 1.13 -3.57 -18.87
C TYR A 43 0.55 -4.07 -20.18
N VAL A 44 -0.78 -4.05 -20.29
CA VAL A 44 -1.51 -4.58 -21.44
C VAL A 44 -2.02 -3.45 -22.30
N LYS A 45 -1.75 -3.52 -23.61
CA LYS A 45 -2.32 -2.61 -24.61
C LYS A 45 -3.08 -3.45 -25.64
N LEU A 46 -4.38 -3.23 -25.73
CA LEU A 46 -5.27 -3.92 -26.66
C LEU A 46 -5.34 -3.14 -27.97
N GLU A 47 -5.43 -3.85 -29.09
CA GLU A 47 -5.48 -3.23 -30.43
C GLU A 47 -6.63 -2.24 -30.60
N LYS A 48 -7.81 -2.60 -30.09
CA LYS A 48 -9.01 -1.74 -30.12
C LYS A 48 -9.06 -0.72 -28.98
N GLY A 49 -8.20 -0.91 -27.98
CA GLY A 49 -8.24 -0.17 -26.71
C GLY A 49 -9.50 -0.44 -25.88
N LEU A 50 -9.42 -0.11 -24.59
CA LEU A 50 -10.56 -0.02 -23.69
C LEU A 50 -10.99 1.43 -23.51
N LYS A 51 -12.31 1.64 -23.41
CA LYS A 51 -12.92 2.92 -23.04
C LYS A 51 -12.53 3.33 -21.61
N GLU A 52 -12.59 2.39 -20.69
CA GLU A 52 -12.17 2.57 -19.30
C GLU A 52 -10.87 1.80 -19.06
N LYS A 53 -9.83 2.53 -18.63
CA LYS A 53 -8.54 1.94 -18.27
C LYS A 53 -8.63 1.31 -16.89
N ARG A 54 -8.00 0.15 -16.70
CA ARG A 54 -8.14 -0.64 -15.48
C ARG A 54 -6.79 -0.82 -14.81
N VAL A 55 -6.77 -0.72 -13.49
CA VAL A 55 -5.58 -1.01 -12.69
C VAL A 55 -5.95 -2.00 -11.62
N TYR A 56 -5.15 -3.04 -11.53
CA TYR A 56 -5.31 -4.18 -10.65
C TYR A 56 -4.07 -4.29 -9.77
N TYR A 57 -4.30 -4.56 -8.49
CA TYR A 57 -3.26 -4.65 -7.49
C TYR A 57 -3.46 -5.89 -6.62
N ALA A 58 -2.37 -6.53 -6.22
CA ALA A 58 -2.39 -7.58 -5.21
C ALA A 58 -1.06 -7.58 -4.44
N ASP A 59 -1.14 -7.98 -3.18
CA ASP A 59 0.02 -8.18 -2.32
C ASP A 59 0.32 -9.68 -2.15
N VAL A 60 1.61 -10.02 -2.12
CA VAL A 60 2.10 -11.32 -1.70
C VAL A 60 3.10 -11.11 -0.57
N TRP A 61 2.66 -11.44 0.64
CA TRP A 61 3.45 -11.34 1.87
C TRP A 61 3.99 -12.72 2.27
N GLY A 62 5.05 -12.75 3.09
CA GLY A 62 5.54 -13.95 3.75
C GLY A 62 6.98 -14.31 3.42
N LEU A 63 7.32 -15.58 3.59
CA LEU A 63 8.68 -16.07 3.37
C LEU A 63 8.98 -16.22 1.87
N GLY A 64 10.26 -16.15 1.49
CA GLY A 64 10.65 -16.20 0.08
C GLY A 64 10.17 -17.48 -0.60
N LYS A 65 10.27 -18.62 0.09
CA LYS A 65 9.79 -19.92 -0.41
C LYS A 65 8.28 -19.96 -0.65
N GLU A 66 7.50 -19.31 0.20
CA GLU A 66 6.04 -19.25 0.08
C GLU A 66 5.64 -18.37 -1.09
N LYS A 67 6.35 -17.25 -1.30
CA LYS A 67 6.19 -16.38 -2.47
C LYS A 67 6.50 -17.11 -3.76
N TYR A 68 7.60 -17.88 -3.81
CA TYR A 68 7.92 -18.70 -4.98
C TYR A 68 6.85 -19.75 -5.27
N LYS A 69 6.35 -20.44 -4.23
CA LYS A 69 5.26 -21.39 -4.38
C LYS A 69 4.00 -20.70 -4.92
N TYR A 70 3.62 -19.57 -4.34
CA TYR A 70 2.47 -18.78 -4.79
C TYR A 70 2.59 -18.41 -6.27
N LEU A 71 3.75 -17.91 -6.69
CA LEU A 71 4.02 -17.53 -8.08
C LEU A 71 4.02 -18.73 -9.06
N PHE A 72 4.36 -19.93 -8.59
CA PHE A 72 4.33 -21.13 -9.42
C PHE A 72 2.92 -21.70 -9.56
N GLU A 73 2.08 -21.53 -8.54
CA GLU A 73 0.70 -22.06 -8.51
C GLU A 73 -0.34 -21.08 -9.06
N ASN A 74 0.04 -19.84 -9.36
CA ASN A 74 -0.89 -18.80 -9.82
C ASN A 74 -0.44 -18.14 -11.12
N ASP A 75 -1.42 -17.66 -11.87
CA ASP A 75 -1.25 -16.84 -13.06
C ASP A 75 -2.10 -15.56 -12.97
N VAL A 76 -2.14 -14.80 -14.07
CA VAL A 76 -2.87 -13.53 -14.12
C VAL A 76 -4.37 -13.71 -13.88
N GLU A 77 -4.95 -14.86 -14.22
CA GLU A 77 -6.38 -15.12 -14.05
C GLU A 77 -6.71 -15.65 -12.65
N SER A 78 -5.79 -16.39 -12.01
CA SER A 78 -6.02 -16.98 -10.68
C SER A 78 -5.70 -16.06 -9.51
N VAL A 79 -4.83 -15.06 -9.70
CA VAL A 79 -4.51 -14.06 -8.66
C VAL A 79 -5.78 -13.30 -8.26
N ARG A 80 -5.96 -13.10 -6.94
CA ARG A 80 -7.08 -12.33 -6.38
C ARG A 80 -6.76 -10.84 -6.42
N TRP A 81 -7.03 -10.23 -7.57
CA TRP A 81 -6.79 -8.81 -7.78
C TRP A 81 -7.81 -7.91 -7.07
N GLU A 82 -7.31 -6.83 -6.46
CA GLU A 82 -8.09 -5.66 -6.10
C GLU A 82 -8.07 -4.66 -7.25
N LYS A 83 -9.24 -4.28 -7.78
CA LYS A 83 -9.32 -3.17 -8.74
C LYS A 83 -9.11 -1.86 -7.98
N ILE A 84 -8.13 -1.08 -8.40
CA ILE A 84 -7.86 0.24 -7.82
C ILE A 84 -8.17 1.36 -8.83
N GLU A 85 -8.54 2.52 -8.30
CA GLU A 85 -8.73 3.74 -9.08
C GLU A 85 -7.61 4.73 -8.74
N PRO A 86 -6.56 4.85 -9.56
CA PRO A 86 -5.52 5.83 -9.33
C PRO A 86 -6.10 7.24 -9.46
N LYS A 87 -5.98 8.02 -8.38
CA LYS A 87 -6.53 9.37 -8.29
C LYS A 87 -5.42 10.40 -8.24
N GLU A 88 -5.74 11.58 -8.75
CA GLU A 88 -4.90 12.76 -8.62
C GLU A 88 -4.62 13.09 -7.14
N PRO A 89 -3.51 13.77 -6.83
CA PRO A 89 -2.47 14.24 -7.75
C PRO A 89 -1.38 13.20 -8.05
N TYR A 90 -1.35 12.09 -7.31
CA TYR A 90 -0.20 11.17 -7.31
C TYR A 90 -0.40 9.91 -8.17
N TYR A 91 -1.64 9.54 -8.49
CA TYR A 91 -1.99 8.36 -9.27
C TYR A 91 -1.29 7.08 -8.76
N PHE A 92 -1.32 6.87 -7.44
CA PHE A 92 -0.70 5.70 -6.83
C PHE A 92 -1.30 4.40 -7.38
N PHE A 93 -0.43 3.45 -7.71
CA PHE A 93 -0.81 2.07 -8.07
C PHE A 93 -0.77 1.14 -6.87
N VAL A 94 -1.08 1.68 -5.70
CA VAL A 94 -1.25 0.93 -4.45
C VAL A 94 -2.57 1.39 -3.83
N PRO A 95 -3.33 0.50 -3.18
CA PRO A 95 -4.52 0.87 -2.42
C PRO A 95 -4.16 1.95 -1.40
N LYS A 96 -4.84 3.10 -1.48
CA LYS A 96 -4.72 4.18 -0.51
C LYS A 96 -6.11 4.50 0.01
N ILE A 97 -6.29 4.35 1.32
CA ILE A 97 -7.48 4.88 1.99
C ILE A 97 -7.35 6.41 1.94
N SER A 98 -8.18 7.06 1.11
CA SER A 98 -8.33 8.52 1.17
C SER A 98 -8.91 8.86 2.54
N ARG A 99 -8.09 9.37 3.45
CA ARG A 99 -8.59 9.90 4.72
C ARG A 99 -9.41 11.14 4.39
N VAL A 100 -10.73 11.04 4.53
CA VAL A 100 -11.58 12.24 4.63
C VAL A 100 -11.07 13.02 5.82
N SER A 101 -10.52 14.21 5.55
CA SER A 101 -10.13 15.18 6.57
C SER A 101 -11.36 15.51 7.41
N ARG A 102 -11.53 14.85 8.57
CA ARG A 102 -12.56 15.26 9.52
C ARG A 102 -12.15 16.62 10.07
N SER A 103 -12.92 17.64 9.77
CA SER A 103 -12.79 18.96 10.38
C SER A 103 -13.00 18.81 11.88
N VAL A 104 -11.93 18.96 12.68
CA VAL A 104 -12.03 19.02 14.13
C VAL A 104 -12.64 20.37 14.49
N LYS A 105 -13.91 20.40 14.92
CA LYS A 105 -14.47 21.57 15.58
C LYS A 105 -13.85 21.66 16.97
N ILE A 106 -13.03 22.68 17.21
CA ILE A 106 -12.59 23.05 18.55
C ILE A 106 -13.80 23.62 19.29
N ILE A 107 -14.37 22.85 20.23
CA ILE A 107 -15.32 23.38 21.19
C ILE A 107 -14.49 24.02 22.31
N LYS A 108 -14.40 25.34 22.33
CA LYS A 108 -13.81 26.06 23.46
C LYS A 108 -14.75 25.90 24.66
N ASN A 109 -14.25 25.34 25.76
CA ASN A 109 -14.99 25.28 27.01
C ASN A 109 -15.17 26.74 27.53
N PRO A 110 -16.33 27.16 28.06
CA PRO A 110 -16.58 28.55 28.47
C PRO A 110 -15.72 29.05 29.64
N LYS A 111 -14.95 28.16 30.27
CA LYS A 111 -14.00 28.48 31.33
C LYS A 111 -12.61 28.27 30.74
N GLY A 112 -11.89 29.36 30.51
CA GLY A 112 -10.64 29.42 29.74
C GLY A 112 -9.47 28.68 30.39
N ASP A 113 -9.54 27.35 30.44
CA ASP A 113 -8.44 26.48 30.86
C ASP A 113 -8.04 25.56 29.71
N THR A 114 -6.89 25.82 29.11
CA THR A 114 -6.26 25.01 28.06
C THR A 114 -5.38 23.95 28.70
N SER A 115 -5.99 22.91 29.26
CA SER A 115 -5.26 21.69 29.61
C SER A 115 -6.08 20.46 29.24
N SER A 116 -5.99 20.07 27.98
CA SER A 116 -6.13 18.67 27.59
C SER A 116 -5.01 18.36 26.61
N ARG A 117 -4.01 17.62 27.09
CA ARG A 117 -3.00 17.02 26.23
C ARG A 117 -3.71 15.99 25.35
N LEU A 118 -3.88 16.31 24.08
CA LEU A 118 -4.28 15.34 23.07
C LEU A 118 -3.03 14.56 22.67
N ASN A 119 -3.01 13.25 22.93
CA ASN A 119 -2.06 12.36 22.27
C ASN A 119 -2.47 12.27 20.80
N VAL A 120 -1.71 12.94 19.94
CA VAL A 120 -1.84 12.79 18.49
C VAL A 120 -0.97 11.60 18.11
N GLU A 121 -1.59 10.45 17.84
CA GLU A 121 -0.92 9.40 17.09
C GLU A 121 -0.79 9.86 15.63
N GLU A 122 0.38 10.38 15.26
CA GLU A 122 0.69 10.73 13.88
C GLU A 122 0.70 9.45 13.03
N VAL A 123 -0.35 9.28 12.25
CA VAL A 123 -0.36 8.25 11.21
C VAL A 123 0.30 8.82 9.96
N ASN A 124 1.42 8.22 9.58
CA ASN A 124 2.13 8.56 8.36
C ASN A 124 1.22 8.34 7.13
N PRO A 125 1.21 9.22 6.12
CA PRO A 125 0.47 9.05 4.85
C PRO A 125 0.79 7.74 4.08
N ASN A 126 1.82 7.01 4.51
CA ASN A 126 2.17 5.70 3.98
C ASN A 126 1.49 4.50 4.65
N GLY A 127 0.67 4.70 5.69
CA GLY A 127 -0.06 3.60 6.34
C GLY A 127 0.80 2.70 7.24
N TYR A 128 2.11 2.96 7.36
CA TYR A 128 2.99 2.27 8.29
C TYR A 128 3.08 3.02 9.63
N TYR A 129 2.91 2.28 10.73
CA TYR A 129 3.17 2.78 12.08
C TYR A 129 4.68 2.91 12.30
N ARG A 130 5.15 4.11 12.64
CA ARG A 130 6.51 4.31 13.17
C ARG A 130 6.39 4.44 14.68
N LEU A 131 6.90 3.47 15.43
CA LEU A 131 7.05 3.62 16.88
C LEU A 131 8.11 4.71 17.13
N SER A 132 7.69 5.87 17.64
CA SER A 132 8.62 6.89 18.14
C SER A 132 9.21 6.43 19.48
N PRO A 133 10.54 6.49 19.68
CA PRO A 133 11.09 6.24 21.00
C PRO A 133 10.61 7.31 21.97
N ASN A 134 10.20 6.88 23.17
CA ASN A 134 9.81 7.78 24.26
C ASN A 134 10.92 8.82 24.48
N LYS A 135 10.58 10.10 24.30
CA LYS A 135 11.39 11.19 24.85
C LYS A 135 11.04 11.29 26.33
N ASN A 136 11.99 10.90 27.18
CA ASN A 136 11.98 11.26 28.60
C ASN A 136 12.10 12.78 28.77
#